data_AF-U3P7J4-F1
#
_entry.id   AF-U3P7J4-F1
#
_cell.length_a   1.000
_cell.length_b   1.000
_cell.length_c   1.000
_cell.angle_alpha   90.00
_cell.angle_beta   90.00
_cell.angle_gamma   90.00
#
_symmetry.space_group_name_H-M   'P 1'
#
loop_
_entity.id
_entity.type
_entity.pdbx_description
1 polymer ?
#
loop_
_entity_poly.entity_id
_entity_poly.type
_entity_poly.pdbx_seq_one_letter_code
_entity_poly.pdbx_strand_id
1 'polypeptide(L)' 'MGNVWPETIVQTCIIHLRCGRFNYVARQDWDALKRDLRPIYQAVNAVAAAEALDQLEETW' A
#
# COMPACT_ATOMS: atom_id res chain seq x y z
N MET A 1 12.24 2.96 -19.61
CA MET A 1 12.13 1.61 -19.02
C MET A 1 11.54 0.68 -20.08
N GLY A 2 12.03 -0.57 -20.19
CA GLY A 2 11.46 -1.58 -21.12
C GLY A 2 12.29 -1.96 -22.35
N ASN A 3 13.50 -1.41 -22.55
CA ASN A 3 14.26 -1.63 -23.79
C ASN A 3 14.97 -3.00 -23.89
N VAL A 4 15.19 -3.68 -22.76
CA VAL A 4 15.92 -4.95 -22.70
C VAL A 4 14.97 -6.14 -22.47
N TRP A 5 13.86 -5.92 -21.76
CA TRP A 5 12.83 -6.92 -21.50
C TRP A 5 11.44 -6.30 -21.73
N PRO A 6 10.92 -6.35 -22.98
CA PRO A 6 9.69 -5.66 -23.34
C PRO A 6 8.43 -6.30 -22.75
N GLU A 7 8.48 -7.58 -22.37
CA GLU A 7 7.36 -8.30 -21.78
C GLU A 7 7.27 -8.14 -20.25
N THR A 8 8.27 -7.54 -19.60
CA THR A 8 8.30 -7.39 -18.14
C THR A 8 7.29 -6.36 -17.66
N ILE A 9 6.39 -6.79 -16.78
CA ILE A 9 5.48 -5.90 -16.04
C ILE A 9 6.26 -5.25 -14.90
N VAL A 10 6.45 -3.93 -14.97
CA VAL A 10 7.08 -3.16 -13.90
C VAL A 10 6.02 -2.80 -12.86
N GLN A 11 6.16 -3.35 -11.65
CA GLN A 11 5.34 -3.01 -10.50
C GLN A 11 6.19 -2.34 -9.41
N THR A 12 5.65 -1.30 -8.78
CA THR A 12 6.29 -0.68 -7.61
C THR A 12 6.25 -1.64 -6.42
N CYS A 13 7.40 -1.84 -5.77
CA CYS A 13 7.49 -2.71 -4.61
C CYS A 13 6.64 -2.17 -3.44
N ILE A 14 5.69 -2.98 -2.98
CA ILE A 14 4.77 -2.64 -1.88
C ILE A 14 5.49 -2.32 -0.58
N ILE A 15 6.69 -2.88 -0.34
CA ILE A 15 7.48 -2.59 0.85
C ILE A 15 7.95 -1.14 0.83
N HIS A 16 8.44 -0.64 -0.31
CA HIS A 16 8.84 0.76 -0.44
C HIS A 16 7.64 1.70 -0.40
N LEU A 17 6.53 1.29 -1.00
CA LEU A 17 5.27 2.04 -0.96
C LEU A 17 4.77 2.19 0.50
N ARG A 18 4.82 1.12 1.29
CA ARG A 18 4.46 1.10 2.72
C ARG A 18 5.46 1.89 3.56
N CYS A 19 6.76 1.66 3.40
CA CYS A 19 7.80 2.33 4.19
C CYS A 19 7.84 3.85 3.95
N GLY A 20 7.56 4.31 2.73
CA GLY A 20 7.47 5.74 2.42
C GLY A 20 6.34 6.47 3.16
N ARG A 21 5.22 5.79 3.41
CA ARG A 21 4.04 6.37 4.10
C ARG A 21 4.33 6.69 5.58
N PHE A 22 5.15 5.89 6.26
CA PHE A 22 5.47 6.09 7.70
C PHE A 22 6.21 7.39 7.99
N ASN A 23 6.83 8.02 7.00
CA ASN A 23 7.50 9.31 7.17
C ASN A 23 6.51 10.46 7.43
N TYR A 24 5.23 10.28 7.08
CA TYR A 24 4.18 11.30 7.23
C TYR A 24 3.30 11.09 8.46
N VAL A 25 3.58 10.06 9.27
CA VAL A 25 2.76 9.69 10.43
C VAL A 25 3.61 9.68 11.69
N ALA A 26 3.06 10.20 12.79
CA ALA A 26 3.75 10.27 14.07
C ALA A 26 4.14 8.86 14.56
N ARG A 27 5.31 8.74 15.19
CA ARG A 27 5.89 7.45 15.60
C ARG A 27 4.95 6.61 16.48
N GLN A 28 4.15 7.25 17.32
CA GLN A 28 3.17 6.62 18.21
C GLN A 28 2.05 5.89 17.45
N ASP A 29 1.74 6.35 16.24
CA ASP A 29 0.61 5.89 15.43
C ASP A 29 1.03 4.81 14.41
N TRP A 30 2.32 4.47 14.37
CA TRP A 30 2.87 3.52 13.39
C TRP A 30 2.24 2.13 13.47
N ASP A 31 1.96 1.63 14.67
CA ASP A 31 1.40 0.29 14.80
C ASP A 31 -0.08 0.23 14.42
N ALA A 32 -0.82 1.32 14.66
CA ALA A 32 -2.19 1.49 14.16
C ALA A 32 -2.19 1.52 12.62
N LEU A 33 -1.37 2.39 12.02
CA LEU A 33 -1.27 2.51 10.56
C LEU A 33 -0.83 1.20 9.89
N LYS A 34 0.10 0.45 10.47
CA LYS A 34 0.50 -0.89 9.96
C LYS A 34 -0.67 -1.86 9.93
N ARG A 35 -1.53 -1.82 10.94
CA ARG A 35 -2.71 -2.71 11.03
C ARG A 35 -3.72 -2.32 9.96
N ASP A 36 -3.97 -1.03 9.81
CA ASP A 36 -5.02 -0.54 8.93
C ASP A 36 -4.61 -0.55 7.44
N LEU A 37 -3.31 -0.50 7.13
CA LEU A 37 -2.80 -0.73 5.77
C LEU A 37 -2.84 -2.21 5.33
N ARG A 38 -2.93 -3.16 6.27
CA ARG A 38 -2.83 -4.59 5.99
C ARG A 38 -3.93 -5.14 5.08
N PRO A 39 -5.22 -4.78 5.27
CA PRO A 39 -6.31 -5.27 4.43
C PRO A 39 -6.13 -4.92 2.95
N ILE A 40 -5.51 -3.78 2.62
CA ILE A 40 -5.33 -3.32 1.24
C ILE A 40 -4.50 -4.31 0.42
N TYR A 41 -3.32 -4.71 0.92
CA TYR A 41 -2.43 -5.61 0.18
C TYR A 41 -2.70 -7.10 0.44
N GLN A 42 -3.58 -7.44 1.38
CA GLN A 42 -4.07 -8.80 1.60
C GLN A 42 -5.44 -9.06 0.96
N ALA A 43 -6.02 -8.07 0.29
CA ALA A 43 -7.31 -8.19 -0.38
C ALA A 43 -7.29 -9.27 -1.47
N VAL A 44 -8.43 -9.95 -1.63
CA VAL A 44 -8.61 -11.05 -2.58
C VAL A 44 -8.63 -10.59 -4.04
N ASN A 45 -8.93 -9.31 -4.29
CA ASN A 45 -8.97 -8.70 -5.61
C ASN A 45 -8.84 -7.17 -5.49
N ALA A 46 -8.75 -6.49 -6.64
CA ALA A 46 -8.56 -5.04 -6.70
C ALA A 46 -9.75 -4.23 -6.15
N VAL A 47 -10.99 -4.74 -6.27
CA VAL A 47 -12.19 -4.06 -5.74
C VAL A 47 -12.15 -4.03 -4.21
N ALA A 48 -11.90 -5.19 -3.59
CA ALA A 48 -11.75 -5.29 -2.14
C ALA A 48 -10.55 -4.47 -1.62
N ALA A 49 -9.48 -4.34 -2.41
CA ALA A 49 -8.35 -3.48 -2.07
C ALA A 49 -8.71 -1.98 -2.08
N ALA A 50 -9.56 -1.56 -3.03
CA ALA A 50 -10.05 -0.19 -3.13
C ALA A 50 -10.99 0.14 -1.96
N GLU A 51 -11.94 -0.74 -1.65
CA GLU A 51 -12.83 -0.56 -0.49
C GLU A 51 -12.05 -0.48 0.84
N ALA A 52 -11.00 -1.30 0.99
CA ALA A 52 -10.11 -1.22 2.14
C ALA A 52 -9.29 0.09 2.20
N LEU A 53 -8.98 0.67 1.04
CA LEU A 53 -8.32 1.97 0.96
C LEU A 53 -9.30 3.09 1.36
N ASP A 54 -10.55 3.04 0.89
CA ASP A 54 -11.58 4.01 1.29
C ASP A 54 -11.80 3.99 2.81
N GLN A 55 -11.87 2.80 3.42
CA GLN A 55 -11.97 2.64 4.88
C GLN A 55 -10.77 3.23 5.64
N LEU A 56 -9.57 3.17 5.05
CA LEU A 56 -8.38 3.80 5.63
C LEU A 56 -8.52 5.32 5.61
N GLU A 57 -8.96 5.90 4.49
CA GLU A 57 -9.14 7.36 4.32
C GLU A 57 -10.21 7.93 5.25
N GLU A 58 -11.26 7.17 5.58
CA GLU A 58 -12.23 7.58 6.60
C GLU A 58 -11.61 7.68 8.01
N THR A 59 -10.53 6.93 8.26
CA THR A 59 -9.89 6.84 9.58
C THR A 59 -8.69 7.79 9.73
N TRP A 60 -7.97 8.09 8.64
CA TRP A 60 -6.67 8.79 8.62
C TRP A 60 -6.67 10.04 7.73
#